data_AF-A0A2N1JFF1-F1
#
_entry.id   AF-A0A2N1JFF1-F1
#
_cell.length_a   1.000
_cell.length_b   1.000
_cell.length_c   1.000
_cell.angle_alpha   90.00
_cell.angle_beta   90.00
_cell.angle_gamma   90.00
#
_symmetry.space_group_name_H-M   'P 1'
#
loop_
_entity.id
_entity.type
_entity.pdbx_description
1 polymer ?
#
loop_
_entity_poly.entity_id
_entity_poly.type
_entity_poly.pdbx_seq_one_letter_code
_entity_poly.pdbx_strand_id
1 'polypeptide(L)'
;MTAITYEAPWPVYALAWSASTSRSRKSTDEYEERNAQTLPDSTRLAVGSFVEEYTNRIHILGAELDDHGEPCVSVLADTLHPYPATKLGFQPSTLFGKEHGSASAYDKHRSYGWQGSDASLSRASSQSSASSASQADTSEFVSDASDAYPDTELLASSAECLHIWELTRNDAMDEMHQEYEGMSLSSSKRRTPPFALKEKCALAHAKNSSSPPAPLTSFSWNAPSPNLIVTSSIDTTCTIWDLNSRVALTQLIAHDREVYDVDWCPGSADVFASVGADGSVRVFDLRNLEHSTIIYETNLHNEHDSTTYTSSSTAVPLLRIAFNPWDANYLATFHIESDTVQILDVRAPGSPILELRGHSGAVNSIAWGPPSQMQGRNGPSKGMVCTGGDDAQCLVYDMASTTLRSASAQGRRSRNGHGGSPAAGAPDALRIGAEVPVLAYTAPSMVNNVTWLRSPLSSRRTTHGKHHSFYRNLLPEWSDYTSPAAQGTGNADWLALCAGRAVKMLRV
;
A
#
# COMPACT_ATOMS: atom_id res chain seq x y z
N MET A 1 -26.55 4.89 -5.82
CA MET A 1 -25.37 4.21 -5.25
C MET A 1 -24.17 4.63 -6.07
N THR A 2 -23.36 5.58 -5.59
CA THR A 2 -22.20 6.10 -6.34
C THR A 2 -20.99 5.18 -6.15
N ALA A 3 -21.15 3.90 -6.49
CA ALA A 3 -20.07 2.92 -6.48
C ALA A 3 -19.71 2.64 -7.93
N ILE A 4 -18.49 3.00 -8.33
CA ILE A 4 -18.01 2.72 -9.67
C ILE A 4 -17.58 1.25 -9.68
N THR A 5 -18.15 0.46 -10.58
CA THR A 5 -17.89 -0.98 -10.67
C THR A 5 -17.20 -1.28 -11.99
N TYR A 6 -16.08 -1.98 -11.92
CA TYR A 6 -15.39 -2.55 -13.06
C TYR A 6 -15.50 -4.08 -12.98
N GLU A 7 -16.05 -4.70 -14.03
CA GLU A 7 -16.12 -6.16 -14.12
C GLU A 7 -14.95 -6.67 -14.96
N ALA A 8 -14.00 -7.33 -14.31
CA ALA A 8 -12.83 -7.86 -14.98
C ALA A 8 -13.17 -9.11 -15.81
N PRO A 9 -12.40 -9.42 -16.86
CA PRO A 9 -12.60 -10.64 -17.64
C PRO A 9 -12.16 -11.91 -16.89
N TRP A 10 -11.47 -11.75 -15.75
CA TRP A 10 -10.87 -12.78 -14.90
C TRP A 10 -11.02 -12.42 -13.42
N PRO A 11 -10.85 -13.38 -12.49
CA PRO A 11 -10.79 -13.08 -11.06
C PRO A 11 -9.64 -12.10 -10.74
N VAL A 12 -9.88 -11.22 -9.79
CA VAL A 12 -8.96 -10.17 -9.36
C VAL A 12 -8.48 -10.44 -7.94
N TYR A 13 -7.17 -10.27 -7.74
CA TYR A 13 -6.54 -10.52 -6.44
C TYR A 13 -5.67 -9.37 -5.92
N ALA A 14 -5.01 -8.61 -6.81
CA ALA A 14 -4.13 -7.51 -6.39
C ALA A 14 -4.67 -6.16 -6.87
N LEU A 15 -4.56 -5.14 -6.01
CA LEU A 15 -4.99 -3.77 -6.27
C LEU A 15 -3.91 -2.77 -5.82
N ALA A 16 -3.69 -1.71 -6.59
CA ALA A 16 -2.85 -0.60 -6.16
C ALA A 16 -3.25 0.72 -6.82
N TRP A 17 -3.49 1.75 -6.01
CA TRP A 17 -3.72 3.11 -6.52
C TRP A 17 -2.42 3.78 -6.92
N SER A 18 -2.44 4.53 -8.03
CA SER A 18 -1.36 5.44 -8.39
C SER A 18 -1.26 6.59 -7.39
N ALA A 19 -0.02 6.97 -7.09
CA ALA A 19 0.30 8.12 -6.24
C ALA A 19 0.43 9.44 -7.02
N SER A 20 0.35 9.44 -8.36
CA SER A 20 0.49 10.68 -9.13
C SER A 20 -0.85 11.37 -9.29
N THR A 21 -0.88 12.63 -8.87
CA THR A 21 -1.90 13.58 -9.31
C THR A 21 -1.33 14.34 -10.50
N SER A 22 -1.59 13.90 -11.74
CA SER A 22 -1.38 14.81 -12.85
C SER A 22 -2.36 15.99 -12.66
N ARG A 23 -1.83 17.21 -12.53
CA ARG A 23 -2.68 18.40 -12.58
C ARG A 23 -3.24 18.47 -13.99
N SER A 24 -4.55 18.24 -14.13
CA SER A 24 -5.24 18.45 -15.40
C SER A 24 -4.99 19.90 -15.85
N ARG A 25 -4.65 20.08 -17.13
CA ARG A 25 -4.46 21.41 -17.75
C ARG A 25 -5.80 22.16 -17.72
N LYS A 26 -5.88 23.21 -16.89
CA LYS A 26 -6.89 24.28 -16.91
C LYS A 26 -8.35 23.81 -17.11
N SER A 27 -9.04 23.38 -16.06
CA SER A 27 -10.51 23.46 -16.03
C SER A 27 -10.92 24.79 -15.40
N THR A 28 -11.77 25.56 -16.09
CA THR A 28 -12.41 26.77 -15.58
C THR A 28 -13.28 26.44 -14.36
N ASP A 29 -13.29 27.34 -13.37
CA ASP A 29 -13.88 27.18 -12.02
C ASP A 29 -15.36 26.71 -11.98
N GLU A 30 -16.10 26.70 -13.10
CA GLU A 30 -17.49 26.21 -13.17
C GLU A 30 -17.62 24.68 -13.38
N TYR A 31 -16.57 23.96 -13.79
CA TYR A 31 -16.61 22.50 -13.99
C TYR A 31 -16.28 21.68 -12.73
N GLU A 32 -15.55 22.25 -11.76
CA GLU A 32 -15.16 21.53 -10.53
C GLU A 32 -16.35 21.24 -9.59
N GLU A 33 -17.39 22.09 -9.58
CA GLU A 33 -18.56 21.89 -8.71
C GLU A 33 -19.48 20.75 -9.18
N ARG A 34 -19.47 20.37 -10.47
CA ARG A 34 -20.24 19.21 -10.96
C ARG A 34 -19.52 17.87 -10.75
N ASN A 35 -18.18 17.87 -10.66
CA ASN A 35 -17.35 16.66 -10.56
C ASN A 35 -17.05 16.21 -9.12
N ALA A 36 -17.67 16.81 -8.11
CA ALA A 36 -17.50 16.38 -6.72
C ALA A 36 -18.02 14.96 -6.44
N GLN A 37 -18.57 14.23 -7.42
CA GLN A 37 -19.09 12.86 -7.32
C GLN A 37 -18.27 11.81 -8.08
N THR A 38 -17.23 12.21 -8.82
CA THR A 38 -16.45 11.32 -9.69
C THR A 38 -15.04 11.08 -9.13
N LEU A 39 -14.39 10.00 -9.56
CA LEU A 39 -12.96 9.80 -9.30
C LEU A 39 -12.18 10.94 -9.94
N PRO A 40 -11.11 11.46 -9.31
CA PRO A 40 -10.27 12.46 -9.94
C PRO A 40 -9.72 11.93 -11.27
N ASP A 41 -9.80 12.70 -12.36
CA ASP A 41 -9.45 12.28 -13.73
C ASP A 41 -8.00 11.76 -13.87
N SER A 42 -7.10 12.17 -12.98
CA SER A 42 -5.70 11.74 -12.96
C SER A 42 -5.48 10.40 -12.25
N THR A 43 -6.50 9.87 -11.58
CA THR A 43 -6.40 8.68 -10.74
C THR A 43 -6.30 7.43 -11.61
N ARG A 44 -5.33 6.57 -11.27
CA ARG A 44 -5.17 5.26 -11.89
C ARG A 44 -5.23 4.16 -10.84
N LEU A 45 -5.88 3.05 -11.16
CA LEU A 45 -5.90 1.84 -10.34
C LEU A 45 -5.28 0.67 -11.12
N ALA A 46 -4.20 0.09 -10.61
CA ALA A 46 -3.66 -1.16 -11.13
C ALA A 46 -4.44 -2.34 -10.55
N VAL A 47 -4.74 -3.32 -11.41
CA VAL A 47 -5.51 -4.51 -11.09
C VAL A 47 -4.80 -5.75 -11.64
N GLY A 48 -4.51 -6.71 -10.77
CA GLY A 48 -3.84 -7.96 -11.10
C GLY A 48 -4.80 -9.15 -11.11
N SER A 49 -4.72 -9.96 -12.16
CA SER A 49 -5.50 -11.19 -12.29
C SER A 49 -5.05 -12.28 -11.33
N PHE A 50 -5.96 -13.22 -11.07
CA PHE A 50 -5.67 -14.51 -10.46
C PHE A 50 -6.27 -15.61 -11.32
N VAL A 51 -5.44 -16.15 -12.19
CA VAL A 51 -5.76 -17.22 -13.13
C VAL A 51 -4.70 -18.31 -12.95
N GLU A 52 -5.10 -19.56 -12.86
CA GLU A 52 -4.16 -20.67 -12.63
C GLU A 52 -3.29 -20.93 -13.87
N GLU A 53 -3.81 -20.64 -15.06
CA GLU A 53 -3.02 -20.65 -16.29
C GLU A 53 -2.00 -19.49 -16.33
N TYR A 54 -0.89 -19.68 -17.07
CA TYR A 54 0.19 -18.69 -17.32
C TYR A 54 -0.25 -17.53 -18.24
N THR A 55 -1.49 -17.08 -18.10
CA THR A 55 -2.15 -16.04 -18.91
C THR A 55 -2.59 -14.86 -18.04
N ASN A 56 -1.96 -14.71 -16.88
CA ASN A 56 -2.23 -13.61 -15.97
C ASN A 56 -1.94 -12.26 -16.62
N ARG A 57 -2.60 -11.22 -16.12
CA ARG A 57 -2.61 -9.87 -16.69
C ARG A 57 -2.62 -8.81 -15.61
N ILE A 58 -2.03 -7.67 -15.95
CA ILE A 58 -2.16 -6.43 -15.19
C ILE A 58 -2.90 -5.42 -16.07
N HIS A 59 -4.02 -4.92 -15.55
CA HIS A 59 -4.75 -3.80 -16.14
C HIS A 59 -4.48 -2.52 -15.35
N ILE A 60 -4.29 -1.41 -16.06
CA ILE A 60 -4.34 -0.07 -15.48
C ILE A 60 -5.68 0.53 -15.83
N LEU A 61 -6.44 0.89 -14.81
CA LEU A 61 -7.76 1.46 -14.92
C LEU A 61 -7.72 2.97 -14.72
N GLY A 62 -8.52 3.71 -15.48
CA GLY A 62 -8.65 5.17 -15.39
C GLY A 62 -10.10 5.60 -15.28
N ALA A 63 -10.34 6.76 -14.66
CA ALA A 63 -11.66 7.37 -14.61
C ALA A 63 -12.02 7.95 -15.99
N GLU A 64 -13.23 7.66 -16.46
CA GLU A 64 -13.82 8.25 -17.66
C GLU A 64 -15.29 8.61 -17.39
N LEU A 65 -15.86 9.45 -18.24
CA LEU A 65 -17.30 9.67 -18.31
C LEU A 65 -17.85 8.86 -19.48
N ASP A 66 -18.95 8.14 -19.27
CA ASP A 66 -19.63 7.45 -20.35
C ASP A 66 -20.37 8.43 -21.29
N ASP A 67 -20.98 7.91 -22.35
CA ASP A 67 -21.75 8.71 -23.32
C ASP A 67 -22.94 9.47 -22.68
N HIS A 68 -23.34 9.08 -21.47
CA HIS A 68 -24.42 9.69 -20.69
C HIS A 68 -23.90 10.69 -19.64
N GLY A 69 -22.58 10.86 -19.52
CA GLY A 69 -21.94 11.74 -18.55
C GLY A 69 -21.84 11.14 -17.14
N GLU A 70 -22.08 9.83 -17.00
CA GLU A 70 -21.96 9.12 -15.73
C GLU A 70 -20.51 8.60 -15.53
N PRO A 71 -19.99 8.58 -14.29
CA PRO A 71 -18.63 8.13 -14.02
C PRO A 71 -18.49 6.63 -14.27
N CYS A 72 -17.56 6.27 -15.15
CA CYS A 72 -17.18 4.89 -15.44
C CYS A 72 -15.66 4.73 -15.40
N VAL A 73 -15.20 3.52 -15.67
CA VAL A 73 -13.77 3.18 -15.68
C VAL A 73 -13.43 2.45 -16.97
N SER A 74 -12.34 2.86 -17.59
CA SER A 74 -11.79 2.23 -18.79
C SER A 74 -10.43 1.60 -18.53
N VAL A 75 -10.03 0.67 -19.40
CA VAL A 75 -8.70 0.07 -19.38
C VAL A 75 -7.74 1.00 -20.15
N LEU A 76 -6.85 1.65 -19.42
CA LEU A 76 -5.84 2.57 -19.95
C LEU A 76 -4.59 1.86 -20.47
N ALA A 77 -4.24 0.72 -19.86
CA ALA A 77 -3.14 -0.15 -20.29
C ALA A 77 -3.41 -1.60 -19.90
N ASP A 78 -2.85 -2.53 -20.66
CA ASP A 78 -2.96 -3.98 -20.48
C ASP A 78 -1.60 -4.60 -20.79
N THR A 79 -1.15 -5.51 -19.92
CA THR A 79 0.06 -6.30 -20.14
C THR A 79 -0.13 -7.72 -19.61
N LEU A 80 0.61 -8.66 -20.20
CA LEU A 80 0.72 -10.02 -19.67
C LEU A 80 1.64 -10.03 -18.45
N HIS A 81 1.32 -10.91 -17.52
CA HIS A 81 2.11 -11.19 -16.34
C HIS A 81 2.20 -12.71 -16.20
N PRO A 82 3.40 -13.29 -15.95
CA PRO A 82 3.59 -14.74 -16.05
C PRO A 82 2.81 -15.53 -14.98
N TYR A 83 2.65 -14.98 -13.78
CA TYR A 83 1.97 -15.62 -12.64
C TYR A 83 0.93 -14.67 -12.02
N PRO A 84 0.05 -15.13 -11.13
CA PRO A 84 -0.76 -14.21 -10.33
C PRO A 84 0.13 -13.31 -9.48
N ALA A 85 -0.02 -11.99 -9.61
CA ALA A 85 0.76 -11.07 -8.78
C ALA A 85 0.28 -11.13 -7.33
N THR A 86 1.15 -11.48 -6.39
CA THR A 86 0.80 -11.54 -4.95
C THR A 86 0.59 -10.15 -4.36
N LYS A 87 1.24 -9.13 -4.93
CA LYS A 87 1.10 -7.72 -4.58
C LYS A 87 1.38 -6.84 -5.80
N LEU A 88 0.69 -5.71 -5.85
CA LEU A 88 0.96 -4.60 -6.76
C LEU A 88 1.25 -3.34 -5.94
N GLY A 89 2.02 -2.42 -6.49
CA GLY A 89 2.35 -1.18 -5.79
C GLY A 89 2.99 -0.16 -6.72
N PHE A 90 2.36 1.00 -6.85
CA PHE A 90 2.98 2.14 -7.51
C PHE A 90 4.08 2.73 -6.64
N GLN A 91 5.13 3.23 -7.29
CA GLN A 91 6.17 3.99 -6.63
C GLN A 91 5.54 5.20 -5.92
N PRO A 92 5.87 5.44 -4.64
CA PRO A 92 5.41 6.62 -3.93
C PRO A 92 5.82 7.91 -4.64
N SER A 93 4.91 8.88 -4.71
CA SER A 93 5.22 10.21 -5.24
C SER A 93 6.28 10.89 -4.36
N THR A 94 7.37 11.34 -4.97
CA THR A 94 8.46 12.13 -4.36
C THR A 94 8.04 13.54 -3.89
N LEU A 95 6.75 13.91 -3.97
CA LEU A 95 6.25 15.27 -3.71
C LEU A 95 6.34 15.72 -2.24
N PHE A 96 6.71 14.85 -1.30
CA PHE A 96 6.87 15.23 0.11
C PHE A 96 8.10 16.14 0.40
N GLY A 97 8.86 16.55 -0.63
CA GLY A 97 10.14 17.27 -0.47
C GLY A 97 10.18 18.76 -0.83
N LYS A 98 9.14 19.39 -1.41
CA LYS A 98 9.26 20.78 -1.88
C LYS A 98 7.96 21.60 -1.79
N GLU A 99 7.56 22.05 -0.60
CA GLU A 99 6.77 23.29 -0.45
C GLU A 99 7.15 24.08 0.82
N HIS A 100 8.13 24.97 0.70
CA HIS A 100 8.07 26.40 1.06
C HIS A 100 9.45 27.04 0.80
N GLY A 101 9.51 28.01 -0.13
CA GLY A 101 10.74 28.64 -0.59
C GLY A 101 11.30 29.71 0.34
N SER A 102 12.62 29.72 0.54
CA SER A 102 13.56 30.78 0.13
C SER A 102 14.94 30.55 0.77
N ALA A 103 16.00 30.69 -0.04
CA ALA A 103 17.44 30.74 0.30
C ALA A 103 18.04 29.46 0.94
N SER A 104 19.18 28.91 0.50
CA SER A 104 20.35 29.50 -0.15
C SER A 104 20.98 28.45 -1.08
N ALA A 105 21.44 28.92 -2.23
CA ALA A 105 22.31 28.19 -3.13
C ALA A 105 23.70 27.99 -2.49
N TYR A 106 23.82 27.10 -1.50
CA TYR A 106 25.06 26.52 -1.01
C TYR A 106 24.74 25.23 -0.24
N ASP A 107 24.56 24.12 -0.95
CA ASP A 107 25.05 22.83 -0.45
C ASP A 107 25.27 21.88 -1.64
N LYS A 108 26.45 22.01 -2.24
CA LYS A 108 26.99 21.04 -3.19
C LYS A 108 27.41 19.78 -2.42
N HIS A 109 27.04 18.62 -2.96
CA HIS A 109 27.66 17.32 -2.69
C HIS A 109 27.72 16.87 -1.21
N ARG A 110 26.75 16.05 -0.80
CA ARG A 110 27.01 14.95 0.14
C ARG A 110 26.68 13.63 -0.53
N SER A 111 27.66 13.13 -1.27
CA SER A 111 27.82 11.71 -1.54
C SER A 111 27.87 10.96 -0.20
N TYR A 112 26.87 10.14 0.10
CA TYR A 112 27.01 9.11 1.12
C TYR A 112 27.93 8.03 0.57
N GLY A 113 29.23 8.23 0.78
CA GLY A 113 30.23 7.20 0.62
C GLY A 113 30.00 6.14 1.69
N TRP A 114 29.64 4.94 1.26
CA TRP A 114 29.91 3.72 2.00
C TRP A 114 31.44 3.64 2.20
N GLN A 115 31.93 4.13 3.35
CA GLN A 115 33.26 3.79 3.82
C GLN A 115 33.17 2.44 4.50
N GLY A 116 33.49 1.39 3.73
CA GLY A 116 33.91 0.12 4.30
C GLY A 116 35.17 0.37 5.13
N SER A 117 35.10 0.09 6.43
CA SER A 117 36.28 0.01 7.28
C SER A 117 37.09 -1.22 6.87
N ASP A 118 38.31 -0.93 6.45
CA ASP A 118 39.38 -1.84 6.10
C ASP A 118 39.74 -2.76 7.28
N ALA A 119 39.75 -4.07 7.03
CA ALA A 119 40.49 -5.05 7.81
C ALA A 119 41.12 -6.04 6.82
N SER A 120 42.23 -5.60 6.23
CA SER A 120 43.40 -6.35 5.77
C SER A 120 43.26 -7.88 5.64
N LEU A 121 43.55 -8.43 4.46
CA LEU A 121 44.57 -9.47 4.27
C LEU A 121 44.94 -9.71 2.79
N SER A 122 46.26 -9.67 2.55
CA SER A 122 47.08 -10.29 1.50
C SER A 122 46.87 -9.99 0.01
N ARG A 123 47.74 -9.07 -0.47
CA ARG A 123 48.60 -9.15 -1.67
C ARG A 123 48.47 -10.38 -2.58
N ALA A 124 48.20 -10.12 -3.86
CA ALA A 124 48.98 -10.69 -4.97
C ALA A 124 48.98 -9.70 -6.17
N SER A 125 50.10 -9.66 -6.86
CA SER A 125 50.55 -8.62 -7.80
C SER A 125 50.54 -9.10 -9.25
N SER A 126 50.11 -8.24 -10.18
CA SER A 126 50.55 -8.21 -11.60
C SER A 126 50.03 -6.91 -12.25
N GLN A 127 50.86 -5.87 -12.36
CA GLN A 127 51.57 -5.43 -13.58
C GLN A 127 50.69 -5.24 -14.84
N SER A 128 50.46 -3.96 -15.18
CA SER A 128 50.77 -3.29 -16.47
C SER A 128 49.50 -3.09 -17.32
N SER A 129 49.25 -2.01 -18.04
CA SER A 129 50.09 -0.98 -18.66
C SER A 129 49.25 0.28 -18.96
N ALA A 130 49.90 1.43 -19.01
CA ALA A 130 49.34 2.71 -19.44
C ALA A 130 49.18 2.80 -20.97
N SER A 131 48.14 3.51 -21.43
CA SER A 131 48.17 4.23 -22.71
C SER A 131 47.24 5.45 -22.67
N SER A 132 47.84 6.60 -22.90
CA SER A 132 47.27 7.94 -23.05
C SER A 132 46.88 8.25 -24.50
N ALA A 133 45.83 9.06 -24.68
CA ALA A 133 45.52 10.00 -25.79
C ALA A 133 43.99 9.99 -26.03
N SER A 134 43.26 11.05 -26.33
CA SER A 134 43.52 12.49 -26.54
C SER A 134 42.14 13.14 -26.68
N GLN A 135 42.03 14.41 -26.25
CA GLN A 135 40.85 15.26 -26.36
C GLN A 135 40.33 15.42 -27.80
N ALA A 136 39.01 15.48 -27.94
CA ALA A 136 38.33 16.26 -28.98
C ALA A 136 37.03 16.82 -28.39
N ASP A 137 36.99 18.15 -28.29
CA ASP A 137 35.83 18.98 -27.97
C ASP A 137 34.75 18.87 -29.05
N THR A 138 33.52 18.57 -28.65
CA THR A 138 32.31 19.01 -29.35
C THR A 138 31.29 19.46 -28.30
N SER A 139 31.23 20.77 -28.11
CA SER A 139 30.25 21.46 -27.28
C SER A 139 28.87 21.42 -27.96
N GLU A 140 28.03 20.48 -27.57
CA GLU A 140 26.59 20.57 -27.80
C GLU A 140 25.92 21.10 -26.52
N PHE A 141 25.26 22.24 -26.69
CA PHE A 141 24.44 22.90 -25.68
C PHE A 141 23.32 21.95 -25.23
N VAL A 142 23.44 21.38 -24.03
CA VAL A 142 22.29 20.78 -23.33
C VAL A 142 21.58 21.92 -22.61
N SER A 143 20.40 22.26 -23.10
CA SER A 143 19.49 23.23 -22.48
C SER A 143 19.07 22.74 -21.11
N ASP A 144 19.49 23.48 -20.09
CA ASP A 144 19.00 23.38 -18.71
C ASP A 144 17.57 23.96 -18.61
N ALA A 145 16.76 23.30 -17.78
CA ALA A 145 15.42 23.65 -17.29
C ALA A 145 14.21 23.66 -18.25
N SER A 146 13.36 22.61 -18.16
CA SER A 146 11.90 22.75 -18.08
C SER A 146 11.18 21.43 -17.75
N ASP A 147 10.30 21.49 -16.76
CA ASP A 147 9.21 20.57 -16.37
C ASP A 147 9.45 19.44 -15.36
N ALA A 148 8.58 19.49 -14.34
CA ALA A 148 8.52 18.67 -13.16
C ALA A 148 7.75 17.37 -13.44
N TYR A 149 8.30 16.25 -12.93
CA TYR A 149 7.88 14.88 -13.20
C TYR A 149 8.00 14.47 -14.67
N PRO A 150 8.87 13.51 -15.04
CA PRO A 150 8.66 12.81 -16.30
C PRO A 150 7.28 12.12 -16.20
N ASP A 151 6.53 12.08 -17.29
CA ASP A 151 5.23 11.37 -17.43
C ASP A 151 5.31 9.84 -17.19
N THR A 152 6.37 9.37 -16.53
CA THR A 152 6.72 7.98 -16.31
C THR A 152 6.46 7.60 -14.86
N GLU A 153 5.40 6.83 -14.62
CA GLU A 153 5.15 6.21 -13.32
C GLU A 153 5.73 4.81 -13.28
N LEU A 154 6.29 4.42 -12.12
CA LEU A 154 6.73 3.06 -11.91
C LEU A 154 5.67 2.26 -11.13
N LEU A 155 5.38 1.07 -11.64
CA LEU A 155 4.57 0.06 -10.96
C LEU A 155 5.48 -1.14 -10.68
N ALA A 156 5.37 -1.72 -9.49
CA ALA A 156 6.01 -2.98 -9.16
C ALA A 156 4.97 -4.10 -9.02
N SER A 157 5.35 -5.31 -9.39
CA SER A 157 4.57 -6.54 -9.18
C SER A 157 5.47 -7.67 -8.69
N SER A 158 4.97 -8.47 -7.74
CA SER A 158 5.67 -9.66 -7.23
C SER A 158 5.24 -10.93 -7.95
N ALA A 159 6.22 -11.78 -8.27
CA ALA A 159 6.05 -13.12 -8.87
C ALA A 159 7.22 -14.04 -8.44
N GLU A 160 7.82 -14.78 -9.37
CA GLU A 160 9.14 -15.42 -9.18
C GLU A 160 10.25 -14.41 -8.86
N CYS A 161 10.08 -13.19 -9.35
CA CYS A 161 10.95 -12.05 -9.12
C CYS A 161 10.12 -10.77 -9.02
N LEU A 162 10.77 -9.66 -8.71
CA LEU A 162 10.11 -8.37 -8.65
C LEU A 162 10.21 -7.70 -10.02
N HIS A 163 9.09 -7.57 -10.72
CA HIS A 163 9.03 -6.86 -12.00
C HIS A 163 8.73 -5.39 -11.77
N ILE A 164 9.51 -4.53 -12.41
CA ILE A 164 9.32 -3.08 -12.41
C ILE A 164 8.86 -2.67 -13.79
N TRP A 165 7.70 -2.05 -13.82
CA TRP A 165 7.02 -1.59 -15.01
C TRP A 165 7.04 -0.08 -15.07
N GLU A 166 7.20 0.45 -16.27
CA GLU A 166 7.13 1.87 -16.56
C GLU A 166 5.85 2.14 -17.36
N LEU A 167 4.98 2.98 -16.80
CA LEU A 167 3.78 3.43 -17.47
C LEU A 167 4.13 4.64 -18.34
N THR A 168 4.05 4.46 -19.66
CA THR A 168 4.34 5.52 -20.64
C THR A 168 3.06 5.88 -21.39
N ARG A 169 2.82 7.17 -21.61
CA ARG A 169 1.75 7.63 -22.50
C ARG A 169 2.11 7.29 -23.96
N ASN A 170 1.12 6.92 -24.76
CA ASN A 170 1.32 6.64 -26.18
C ASN A 170 1.17 7.93 -27.00
N ASP A 171 2.30 8.55 -27.37
CA ASP A 171 2.34 9.82 -28.12
C ASP A 171 1.65 9.76 -29.50
N ALA A 172 1.58 8.57 -30.12
CA ALA A 172 0.90 8.36 -31.40
C ALA A 172 -0.61 8.70 -31.38
N MET A 173 -1.25 8.73 -30.20
CA MET A 173 -2.63 9.19 -30.05
C MET A 173 -2.74 10.72 -30.07
N ASP A 174 -1.77 11.44 -29.49
CA ASP A 174 -1.82 12.91 -29.45
C ASP A 174 -1.64 13.52 -30.86
N GLU A 175 -0.81 12.89 -31.72
CA GLU A 175 -0.67 13.26 -33.14
C GLU A 175 -1.94 12.97 -33.95
N MET A 176 -2.58 11.83 -33.72
CA MET A 176 -3.82 11.46 -34.41
C MET A 176 -5.01 12.32 -33.96
N HIS A 177 -5.06 12.74 -32.68
CA HIS A 177 -6.08 13.66 -32.17
C HIS A 177 -5.93 15.08 -32.74
N GLN A 178 -4.71 15.55 -33.02
CA GLN A 178 -4.48 16.85 -33.65
C GLN A 178 -4.85 16.89 -35.14
N GLU A 179 -4.73 15.78 -35.88
CA GLU A 179 -5.17 15.71 -37.29
C GLU A 179 -6.69 15.51 -37.46
N TYR A 180 -7.39 15.03 -36.43
CA TYR A 180 -8.81 14.64 -36.52
C TYR A 180 -9.83 15.69 -36.05
N GLU A 181 -9.43 16.93 -35.73
CA GLU A 181 -10.36 18.05 -35.49
C GLU A 181 -11.13 18.51 -36.76
N GLY A 182 -10.99 17.80 -37.89
CA GLY A 182 -11.59 18.19 -39.18
C GLY A 182 -12.59 17.22 -39.82
N MET A 183 -12.76 15.96 -39.38
CA MET A 183 -13.62 15.02 -40.13
C MET A 183 -14.19 13.86 -39.28
N SER A 184 -15.51 13.87 -39.11
CA SER A 184 -16.30 12.77 -38.55
C SER A 184 -16.39 11.61 -39.53
N LEU A 185 -15.92 10.41 -39.16
CA LEU A 185 -16.34 9.13 -39.77
C LEU A 185 -16.25 7.95 -38.78
N SER A 186 -17.35 7.20 -38.75
CA SER A 186 -17.53 5.84 -38.23
C SER A 186 -16.45 4.85 -38.73
N SER A 187 -15.76 4.16 -37.80
CA SER A 187 -15.29 2.78 -37.99
C SER A 187 -14.82 2.15 -36.68
N SER A 188 -15.25 0.91 -36.41
CA SER A 188 -14.82 0.06 -35.29
C SER A 188 -13.35 -0.36 -35.40
N LYS A 189 -12.41 0.59 -35.29
CA LYS A 189 -10.98 0.30 -35.10
C LYS A 189 -10.72 0.09 -33.61
N ARG A 190 -10.10 -1.04 -33.24
CA ARG A 190 -9.58 -1.28 -31.89
C ARG A 190 -8.73 -0.07 -31.48
N ARG A 191 -9.25 0.75 -30.56
CA ARG A 191 -8.51 1.88 -29.99
C ARG A 191 -7.27 1.29 -29.30
N THR A 192 -6.09 1.69 -29.74
CA THR A 192 -4.86 1.38 -29.01
C THR A 192 -4.95 2.04 -27.63
N PRO A 193 -4.56 1.35 -26.55
CA PRO A 193 -4.67 1.90 -25.20
C PRO A 193 -3.90 3.23 -25.10
N PRO A 194 -4.40 4.23 -24.36
CA PRO A 194 -3.76 5.54 -24.23
C PRO A 194 -2.40 5.46 -23.52
N PHE A 195 -2.17 4.41 -22.73
CA PHE A 195 -0.89 4.13 -22.09
C PHE A 195 -0.37 2.75 -22.50
N ALA A 196 0.93 2.57 -22.36
CA ALA A 196 1.61 1.29 -22.45
C ALA A 196 2.37 1.02 -21.15
N LEU A 197 2.30 -0.22 -20.67
CA LEU A 197 3.05 -0.67 -19.51
C LEU A 197 4.23 -1.49 -20.00
N LYS A 198 5.45 -0.95 -19.88
CA LYS A 198 6.68 -1.57 -20.39
C LYS A 198 7.51 -2.10 -19.23
N GLU A 199 7.96 -3.34 -19.31
CA GLU A 199 8.87 -3.88 -18.30
C GLU A 199 10.23 -3.17 -18.39
N LYS A 200 10.61 -2.47 -17.32
CA LYS A 200 11.86 -1.74 -17.19
C LYS A 200 12.99 -2.63 -16.70
N CYS A 201 12.70 -3.47 -15.70
CA CYS A 201 13.63 -4.48 -15.19
C CYS A 201 12.92 -5.51 -14.31
N ALA A 202 13.55 -6.68 -14.19
CA ALA A 202 13.23 -7.71 -13.21
C ALA A 202 14.35 -7.82 -12.17
N LEU A 203 14.00 -7.84 -10.89
CA LEU A 203 14.93 -7.99 -9.77
C LEU A 203 14.72 -9.38 -9.15
N ALA A 204 15.69 -10.26 -9.38
CA ALA A 204 15.62 -11.67 -9.00
C ALA A 204 16.85 -12.06 -8.18
N HIS A 205 16.64 -12.81 -7.11
CA HIS A 205 17.74 -13.37 -6.32
C HIS A 205 18.03 -14.81 -6.77
N ALA A 206 18.90 -14.98 -7.76
CA ALA A 206 19.34 -16.30 -8.23
C ALA A 206 20.66 -16.69 -7.54
N LYS A 207 20.59 -17.62 -6.58
CA LYS A 207 21.80 -18.16 -5.89
C LYS A 207 22.68 -19.00 -6.82
N ASN A 208 22.13 -19.49 -7.94
CA ASN A 208 22.84 -20.21 -8.99
C ASN A 208 22.10 -20.02 -10.34
N SER A 209 22.74 -20.37 -11.47
CA SER A 209 22.09 -20.28 -12.80
C SER A 209 21.20 -21.48 -13.13
N SER A 210 21.06 -22.44 -12.21
CA SER A 210 20.47 -23.77 -12.47
C SER A 210 19.11 -24.00 -11.83
N SER A 211 18.75 -23.22 -10.81
CA SER A 211 17.45 -23.29 -10.12
C SER A 211 16.76 -21.92 -10.16
N PRO A 212 15.45 -21.86 -10.42
CA PRO A 212 14.71 -20.60 -10.38
C PRO A 212 14.80 -19.96 -8.99
N PRO A 213 14.76 -18.62 -8.90
CA PRO A 213 14.72 -17.91 -7.61
C PRO A 213 13.49 -18.34 -6.81
N ALA A 214 13.59 -18.28 -5.48
CA ALA A 214 12.45 -18.54 -4.63
C ALA A 214 11.37 -17.45 -4.84
N PRO A 215 10.10 -17.82 -5.02
CA PRO A 215 9.01 -16.87 -5.25
C PRO A 215 8.93 -15.78 -4.18
N LEU A 216 8.56 -14.58 -4.62
CA LEU A 216 8.33 -13.44 -3.74
C LEU A 216 6.89 -13.46 -3.24
N THR A 217 6.75 -13.32 -1.92
CA THR A 217 5.43 -13.27 -1.26
C THR A 217 4.87 -11.87 -1.20
N SER A 218 5.74 -10.86 -1.11
CA SER A 218 5.36 -9.45 -1.03
C SER A 218 6.55 -8.54 -1.28
N PHE A 219 6.28 -7.23 -1.35
CA PHE A 219 7.27 -6.17 -1.35
C PHE A 219 6.70 -4.88 -0.75
N SER A 220 7.57 -3.91 -0.45
CA SER A 220 7.17 -2.54 -0.09
C SER A 220 8.19 -1.53 -0.61
N TRP A 221 7.66 -0.39 -1.11
CA TRP A 221 8.46 0.74 -1.55
C TRP A 221 8.90 1.58 -0.36
N ASN A 222 10.16 2.02 -0.36
CA ASN A 222 10.63 3.00 0.61
C ASN A 222 10.19 4.41 0.19
N ALA A 223 9.14 4.95 0.81
CA ALA A 223 8.62 6.27 0.44
C ALA A 223 9.63 7.42 0.65
N PRO A 224 10.42 7.47 1.75
CA PRO A 224 11.50 8.44 1.90
C PRO A 224 12.67 8.28 0.91
N SER A 225 12.91 7.07 0.39
CA SER A 225 13.99 6.76 -0.56
C SER A 225 13.50 5.83 -1.67
N PRO A 226 12.75 6.36 -2.68
CA PRO A 226 12.00 5.54 -3.66
C PRO A 226 12.81 4.67 -4.62
N ASN A 227 14.15 4.71 -4.53
CA ASN A 227 15.03 3.77 -5.24
C ASN A 227 15.20 2.45 -4.46
N LEU A 228 14.83 2.43 -3.18
CA LEU A 228 14.92 1.24 -2.33
C LEU A 228 13.59 0.51 -2.28
N ILE A 229 13.67 -0.82 -2.42
CA ILE A 229 12.54 -1.73 -2.32
C ILE A 229 12.93 -2.90 -1.44
N VAL A 230 12.03 -3.31 -0.54
CA VAL A 230 12.18 -4.54 0.23
C VAL A 230 11.26 -5.59 -0.34
N THR A 231 11.74 -6.81 -0.50
CA THR A 231 10.97 -7.97 -0.94
C THR A 231 11.02 -9.06 0.13
N SER A 232 9.92 -9.76 0.35
CA SER A 232 9.86 -10.98 1.18
C SER A 232 9.71 -12.23 0.32
N SER A 233 10.23 -13.36 0.79
CA SER A 233 10.18 -14.63 0.06
C SER A 233 9.83 -15.80 0.97
N ILE A 234 9.36 -16.88 0.34
CA ILE A 234 9.20 -18.19 0.99
C ILE A 234 10.53 -18.79 1.44
N ASP A 235 11.67 -18.31 0.95
CA ASP A 235 12.99 -18.80 1.37
C ASP A 235 13.45 -18.28 2.75
N THR A 236 12.53 -17.76 3.56
CA THR A 236 12.72 -17.19 4.90
C THR A 236 13.43 -15.83 4.93
N THR A 237 13.74 -15.26 3.76
CA THR A 237 14.52 -14.01 3.68
C THR A 237 13.70 -12.77 3.29
N CYS A 238 14.20 -11.61 3.72
CA CYS A 238 13.88 -10.32 3.16
C CYS A 238 15.11 -9.79 2.39
N THR A 239 14.91 -9.26 1.19
CA THR A 239 15.99 -8.68 0.37
C THR A 239 15.73 -7.21 0.12
N ILE A 240 16.77 -6.38 0.30
CA ILE A 240 16.75 -4.95 0.01
C ILE A 240 17.42 -4.74 -1.34
N TRP A 241 16.71 -4.07 -2.24
CA TRP A 241 17.16 -3.78 -3.59
C TRP A 241 17.40 -2.29 -3.77
N ASP A 242 18.42 -1.95 -4.54
CA ASP A 242 18.55 -0.63 -5.14
C ASP A 242 18.14 -0.71 -6.63
N LEU A 243 17.10 0.03 -6.98
CA LEU A 243 16.52 0.06 -8.32
C LEU A 243 17.49 0.65 -9.36
N ASN A 244 18.36 1.59 -8.96
CA ASN A 244 19.28 2.23 -9.89
C ASN A 244 20.38 1.26 -10.33
N SER A 245 21.04 0.62 -9.37
CA SER A 245 22.07 -0.39 -9.66
C SER A 245 21.48 -1.73 -10.09
N ARG A 246 20.20 -1.99 -9.78
CA ARG A 246 19.50 -3.28 -9.99
C ARG A 246 20.16 -4.42 -9.22
N VAL A 247 20.75 -4.11 -8.07
CA VAL A 247 21.50 -5.04 -7.23
C VAL A 247 20.80 -5.22 -5.88
N ALA A 248 20.85 -6.45 -5.36
CA ALA A 248 20.50 -6.72 -3.96
C ALA A 248 21.59 -6.13 -3.06
N LEU A 249 21.24 -5.10 -2.29
CA LEU A 249 22.15 -4.47 -1.33
C LEU A 249 22.43 -5.39 -0.15
N THR A 250 21.38 -6.04 0.36
CA THR A 250 21.49 -6.99 1.46
C THR A 250 20.35 -7.99 1.43
N GLN A 251 20.62 -9.19 1.93
CA GLN A 251 19.63 -10.23 2.14
C GLN A 251 19.70 -10.66 3.61
N LEU A 252 18.55 -10.62 4.27
CA LEU A 252 18.40 -10.85 5.70
C LEU A 252 17.59 -12.12 5.91
N ILE A 253 18.10 -13.03 6.73
CA ILE A 253 17.30 -14.14 7.25
C ILE A 253 16.29 -13.52 8.21
N ALA A 254 15.06 -13.37 7.76
CA ALA A 254 14.08 -12.57 8.46
C ALA A 254 13.35 -13.41 9.51
N HIS A 255 12.94 -14.60 9.13
CA HIS A 255 12.10 -15.51 9.93
C HIS A 255 12.67 -16.91 9.96
N ASP A 256 12.17 -17.76 10.87
CA ASP A 256 12.56 -19.18 10.95
C ASP A 256 11.76 -20.06 9.97
N ARG A 257 10.77 -19.47 9.30
CA ARG A 257 9.90 -20.06 8.27
C ARG A 257 9.59 -19.04 7.18
N GLU A 258 8.74 -19.39 6.23
CA GLU A 258 8.35 -18.53 5.10
C GLU A 258 7.93 -17.13 5.57
N VAL A 259 8.42 -16.09 4.90
CA VAL A 259 7.97 -14.71 5.13
C VAL A 259 6.77 -14.45 4.23
N TYR A 260 5.64 -14.03 4.78
CA TYR A 260 4.40 -13.84 4.02
C TYR A 260 4.14 -12.41 3.60
N ASP A 261 4.61 -11.43 4.38
CA ASP A 261 4.47 -10.02 4.02
C ASP A 261 5.56 -9.17 4.66
N VAL A 262 5.78 -8.01 4.05
CA VAL A 262 6.75 -7.01 4.49
C VAL A 262 6.21 -5.61 4.21
N ASP A 263 6.47 -4.68 5.13
CA ASP A 263 6.11 -3.29 4.93
C ASP A 263 7.17 -2.33 5.50
N TRP A 264 7.41 -1.24 4.77
CA TRP A 264 8.38 -0.23 5.15
C TRP A 264 7.78 0.71 6.19
N CYS A 265 8.54 1.07 7.22
CA CYS A 265 8.08 1.99 8.25
C CYS A 265 7.91 3.41 7.64
N PRO A 266 6.72 4.02 7.73
CA PRO A 266 6.46 5.34 7.17
C PRO A 266 7.38 6.40 7.79
N GLY A 267 7.97 7.25 6.93
CA GLY A 267 8.87 8.32 7.36
C GLY A 267 10.29 7.87 7.75
N SER A 268 10.58 6.56 7.73
CA SER A 268 11.92 6.03 7.94
C SER A 268 12.47 5.40 6.66
N ALA A 269 13.68 5.78 6.26
CA ALA A 269 14.38 5.11 5.18
C ALA A 269 15.07 3.81 5.62
N ASP A 270 15.19 3.58 6.93
CA ASP A 270 16.03 2.54 7.51
C ASP A 270 15.26 1.43 8.20
N VAL A 271 13.95 1.60 8.46
CA VAL A 271 13.18 0.65 9.27
C VAL A 271 12.10 -0.01 8.45
N PHE A 272 11.98 -1.33 8.53
CA PHE A 272 10.88 -2.10 7.96
C PHE A 272 10.46 -3.22 8.92
N ALA A 273 9.29 -3.81 8.69
CA ALA A 273 8.83 -4.97 9.46
C ALA A 273 8.30 -6.08 8.53
N SER A 274 8.39 -7.31 8.99
CA SER A 274 7.91 -8.49 8.28
C SER A 274 7.11 -9.41 9.19
N VAL A 275 6.28 -10.25 8.55
CA VAL A 275 5.49 -11.31 9.18
C VAL A 275 5.65 -12.61 8.41
N GLY A 276 5.46 -13.74 9.09
CA GLY A 276 5.65 -15.05 8.45
C GLY A 276 4.94 -16.22 9.12
N ALA A 277 5.25 -17.40 8.60
CA ALA A 277 4.72 -18.68 9.03
C ALA A 277 5.17 -19.11 10.44
N ASP A 278 6.16 -18.43 11.01
CA ASP A 278 6.57 -18.60 12.41
C ASP A 278 5.66 -17.84 13.40
N GLY A 279 4.66 -17.10 12.90
CA GLY A 279 3.70 -16.39 13.73
C GLY A 279 4.29 -15.18 14.44
N SER A 280 5.38 -14.61 13.95
CA SER A 280 6.03 -13.44 14.55
C SER A 280 5.94 -12.19 13.67
N VAL A 281 5.96 -11.02 14.30
CA VAL A 281 6.23 -9.72 13.66
C VAL A 281 7.64 -9.29 14.07
N ARG A 282 8.51 -9.12 13.08
CA ARG A 282 9.91 -8.74 13.29
C ARG A 282 10.20 -7.39 12.64
N VAL A 283 10.85 -6.50 13.39
CA VAL A 283 11.27 -5.16 12.95
C VAL A 283 12.77 -5.16 12.72
N PHE A 284 13.20 -4.59 11.60
CA PHE A 284 14.60 -4.53 11.17
C PHE A 284 15.02 -3.07 11.02
N ASP A 285 16.26 -2.77 11.40
CA ASP A 285 16.89 -1.47 11.20
C ASP A 285 18.11 -1.67 10.28
N LEU A 286 18.11 -1.03 9.12
CA LEU A 286 19.17 -1.13 8.12
C LEU A 286 20.52 -0.59 8.62
N ARG A 287 20.51 0.20 9.69
CA ARG A 287 21.72 0.70 10.36
C ARG A 287 22.31 -0.33 11.33
N ASN A 288 21.53 -1.35 11.70
CA ASN A 288 21.93 -2.44 12.58
C ASN A 288 21.35 -3.78 12.12
N LEU A 289 21.99 -4.36 11.10
CA LEU A 289 21.54 -5.60 10.46
C LEU A 289 21.86 -6.87 11.27
N GLU A 290 22.62 -6.76 12.36
CA GLU A 290 22.98 -7.92 13.19
C GLU A 290 21.79 -8.48 13.96
N HIS A 291 20.78 -7.64 14.25
CA HIS A 291 19.65 -8.00 15.08
C HIS A 291 18.34 -7.44 14.54
N SER A 292 17.31 -8.28 14.53
CA SER A 292 15.91 -7.86 14.42
C SER A 292 15.27 -7.81 15.80
N THR A 293 14.22 -7.01 15.95
CA THR A 293 13.41 -6.95 17.17
C THR A 293 12.08 -7.65 16.93
N ILE A 294 11.79 -8.68 17.70
CA ILE A 294 10.48 -9.32 17.69
C ILE A 294 9.52 -8.47 18.53
N ILE A 295 8.48 -7.94 17.90
CA ILE A 295 7.51 -7.06 18.57
C ILE A 295 6.18 -7.74 18.88
N TYR A 296 5.90 -8.88 18.25
CA TYR A 296 4.73 -9.71 18.52
C TYR A 296 5.01 -11.15 18.08
N GLU A 297 4.50 -12.10 18.84
CA GLU A 297 4.53 -13.53 18.53
C GLU A 297 3.20 -14.14 18.93
N THR A 298 2.67 -15.04 18.12
CA THR A 298 1.48 -15.82 18.48
C THR A 298 1.82 -16.69 19.68
N ASN A 299 1.03 -16.58 20.76
CA ASN A 299 1.17 -17.45 21.92
C ASN A 299 1.00 -18.92 21.51
N LEU A 300 1.99 -19.75 21.84
CA LEU A 300 1.84 -21.20 21.87
C LEU A 300 0.73 -21.52 22.88
N HIS A 301 -0.38 -22.13 22.46
CA HIS A 301 -1.32 -22.70 23.40
C HIS A 301 -0.60 -23.81 24.17
N ASN A 302 -0.12 -23.51 25.38
CA ASN A 302 0.11 -24.50 26.42
C ASN A 302 -1.26 -24.86 27.01
N GLU A 303 -2.16 -25.42 26.19
CA GLU A 303 -3.30 -26.15 26.72
C GLU A 303 -2.74 -27.45 27.29
N HIS A 304 -2.81 -27.54 28.60
CA HIS A 304 -2.44 -28.70 29.39
C HIS A 304 -3.47 -29.83 29.20
N ASP A 305 -3.82 -30.19 27.96
CA ASP A 305 -4.71 -31.32 27.67
C ASP A 305 -3.91 -32.50 27.11
N SER A 306 -3.41 -33.29 28.06
CA SER A 306 -2.59 -34.47 27.85
C SER A 306 -3.43 -35.64 27.32
N THR A 307 -3.93 -35.60 26.07
CA THR A 307 -4.49 -36.82 25.44
C THR A 307 -4.29 -37.01 23.92
N THR A 308 -3.61 -36.12 23.19
CA THR A 308 -3.35 -36.35 21.76
C THR A 308 -1.87 -36.18 21.40
N TYR A 309 -1.23 -37.30 21.03
CA TYR A 309 0.13 -37.35 20.49
C TYR A 309 0.18 -36.86 19.02
N THR A 310 -0.16 -35.59 18.79
CA THR A 310 0.19 -34.88 17.56
C THR A 310 1.05 -33.68 17.93
N SER A 311 2.33 -33.98 18.09
CA SER A 311 3.40 -33.05 18.40
C SER A 311 3.61 -32.05 17.26
N SER A 312 2.96 -30.89 17.33
CA SER A 312 3.54 -29.66 16.80
C SER A 312 2.91 -28.46 17.51
N SER A 313 3.58 -27.96 18.55
CA SER A 313 3.32 -26.66 19.17
C SER A 313 3.71 -25.54 18.18
N THR A 314 2.97 -25.42 17.09
CA THR A 314 3.26 -24.47 16.00
C THR A 314 2.53 -23.17 16.26
N ALA A 315 3.29 -22.08 16.37
CA ALA A 315 2.75 -20.73 16.36
C ALA A 315 1.83 -20.53 15.14
N VAL A 316 0.72 -19.81 15.32
CA VAL A 316 -0.23 -19.54 14.24
C VAL A 316 0.39 -18.50 13.30
N PRO A 317 0.53 -18.79 12.00
CA PRO A 317 1.08 -17.87 11.00
C PRO A 317 0.39 -16.51 10.93
N LEU A 318 1.14 -15.48 10.54
CA LEU A 318 0.63 -14.13 10.28
C LEU A 318 0.72 -13.82 8.77
N LEU A 319 -0.41 -13.43 8.17
CA LEU A 319 -0.53 -13.36 6.70
C LEU A 319 -0.11 -12.01 6.09
N ARG A 320 -0.46 -10.91 6.75
CA ARG A 320 -0.26 -9.55 6.23
C ARG A 320 0.21 -8.59 7.31
N ILE A 321 0.95 -7.57 6.89
CA ILE A 321 1.35 -6.45 7.73
C ILE A 321 1.10 -5.15 7.00
N ALA A 322 0.55 -4.18 7.72
CA ALA A 322 0.36 -2.83 7.19
C ALA A 322 0.72 -1.80 8.26
N PHE A 323 1.76 -1.01 8.02
CA PHE A 323 2.04 0.16 8.83
C PHE A 323 0.99 1.23 8.60
N ASN A 324 0.70 1.98 9.66
CA ASN A 324 -0.10 3.19 9.55
C ASN A 324 0.70 4.32 8.89
N PRO A 325 0.32 4.78 7.69
CA PRO A 325 1.02 5.82 6.94
C PRO A 325 1.12 7.19 7.63
N TRP A 326 0.20 7.48 8.56
CA TRP A 326 0.10 8.77 9.24
C TRP A 326 0.71 8.75 10.64
N ASP A 327 0.96 7.58 11.21
CA ASP A 327 1.56 7.41 12.53
C ASP A 327 2.34 6.09 12.60
N ALA A 328 3.65 6.16 12.31
CA ALA A 328 4.56 5.02 12.23
C ALA A 328 4.67 4.18 13.52
N ASN A 329 4.07 4.64 14.63
CA ASN A 329 4.01 3.87 15.86
C ASN A 329 3.06 2.68 15.76
N TYR A 330 2.06 2.74 14.87
CA TYR A 330 1.03 1.71 14.77
C TYR A 330 1.18 0.89 13.50
N LEU A 331 0.88 -0.38 13.62
CA LEU A 331 0.74 -1.29 12.49
C LEU A 331 -0.36 -2.30 12.78
N ALA A 332 -0.85 -2.92 11.72
CA ALA A 332 -1.88 -3.93 11.80
C ALA A 332 -1.41 -5.23 11.16
N THR A 333 -1.85 -6.35 11.73
CA THR A 333 -1.58 -7.71 11.22
C THR A 333 -2.74 -8.63 11.59
N PHE A 334 -2.84 -9.79 10.95
CA PHE A 334 -3.83 -10.80 11.28
C PHE A 334 -3.28 -12.20 11.04
N HIS A 335 -3.82 -13.15 11.81
CA HIS A 335 -3.48 -14.55 11.73
C HIS A 335 -4.14 -15.23 10.51
N ILE A 336 -3.51 -16.28 10.00
CA ILE A 336 -4.13 -17.14 8.99
C ILE A 336 -5.46 -17.69 9.52
N GLU A 337 -6.50 -17.70 8.68
CA GLU A 337 -7.85 -18.20 8.99
C GLU A 337 -8.54 -17.51 10.20
N SER A 338 -8.06 -16.35 10.65
CA SER A 338 -8.69 -15.60 11.75
C SER A 338 -9.68 -14.56 11.25
N ASP A 339 -10.76 -14.38 12.00
CA ASP A 339 -11.78 -13.34 11.86
C ASP A 339 -11.41 -12.01 12.56
N THR A 340 -10.19 -11.92 13.12
CA THR A 340 -9.73 -10.78 13.90
C THR A 340 -8.47 -10.15 13.34
N VAL A 341 -8.30 -8.85 13.62
CA VAL A 341 -7.08 -8.11 13.25
C VAL A 341 -6.44 -7.53 14.50
N GLN A 342 -5.14 -7.74 14.66
CA GLN A 342 -4.34 -7.21 15.74
C GLN A 342 -3.74 -5.85 15.34
N ILE A 343 -4.00 -4.82 16.15
CA ILE A 343 -3.31 -3.53 16.07
C ILE A 343 -2.21 -3.52 17.11
N LEU A 344 -0.98 -3.24 16.66
CA LEU A 344 0.22 -3.24 17.47
C LEU A 344 0.78 -1.82 17.59
N ASP A 345 1.44 -1.54 18.72
CA ASP A 345 2.29 -0.36 18.90
C ASP A 345 3.75 -0.84 18.92
N VAL A 346 4.54 -0.41 17.94
CA VAL A 346 5.95 -0.86 17.79
C VAL A 346 6.83 -0.49 18.99
N ARG A 347 6.41 0.49 19.79
CA ARG A 347 7.12 0.92 21.00
C ARG A 347 6.79 0.05 22.22
N ALA A 348 5.76 -0.77 22.13
CA ALA A 348 5.25 -1.60 23.22
C ALA A 348 5.14 -3.07 22.79
N PRO A 349 6.29 -3.75 22.58
CA PRO A 349 6.30 -5.12 22.06
C PRO A 349 5.64 -6.13 23.01
N GLY A 350 5.05 -7.18 22.45
CA GLY A 350 4.58 -8.39 23.12
C GLY A 350 3.07 -8.60 23.02
N SER A 351 2.25 -7.60 23.29
CA SER A 351 0.78 -7.73 23.29
C SER A 351 0.14 -6.74 22.33
N PRO A 352 -0.91 -7.14 21.57
CA PRO A 352 -1.66 -6.19 20.77
C PRO A 352 -2.30 -5.13 21.66
N ILE A 353 -2.31 -3.90 21.17
CA ILE A 353 -2.98 -2.80 21.89
C ILE A 353 -4.48 -2.86 21.65
N LEU A 354 -4.93 -3.38 20.51
CA LEU A 354 -6.33 -3.54 20.15
C LEU A 354 -6.50 -4.76 19.24
N GLU A 355 -7.66 -5.41 19.35
CA GLU A 355 -8.09 -6.47 18.47
C GLU A 355 -9.40 -6.04 17.81
N LEU A 356 -9.39 -5.86 16.48
CA LEU A 356 -10.59 -5.55 15.71
C LEU A 356 -11.37 -6.85 15.49
N ARG A 357 -12.64 -6.85 15.88
CA ARG A 357 -13.56 -7.96 15.75
C ARG A 357 -14.79 -7.49 14.98
N GLY A 358 -15.32 -8.31 14.09
CA GLY A 358 -16.51 -7.94 13.32
C GLY A 358 -16.77 -8.85 12.13
N HIS A 359 -15.72 -9.45 11.58
CA HIS A 359 -15.88 -10.46 10.55
C HIS A 359 -16.46 -11.76 11.12
N SER A 360 -17.22 -12.49 10.30
CA SER A 360 -17.72 -13.83 10.61
C SER A 360 -16.98 -14.93 9.84
N GLY A 361 -15.91 -14.56 9.12
CA GLY A 361 -15.04 -15.45 8.35
C GLY A 361 -13.61 -14.92 8.36
N ALA A 362 -12.69 -15.65 7.73
CA ALA A 362 -11.28 -15.29 7.72
C ALA A 362 -11.04 -13.92 7.04
N VAL A 363 -10.17 -13.11 7.63
CA VAL A 363 -9.72 -11.84 7.06
C VAL A 363 -8.65 -12.13 6.01
N ASN A 364 -8.81 -11.53 4.83
CA ASN A 364 -7.91 -11.71 3.69
C ASN A 364 -7.04 -10.48 3.42
N SER A 365 -7.52 -9.30 3.81
CA SER A 365 -6.85 -8.04 3.47
C SER A 365 -7.06 -6.95 4.49
N ILE A 366 -6.09 -6.05 4.55
CA ILE A 366 -6.10 -4.87 5.40
C ILE A 366 -5.42 -3.69 4.71
N ALA A 367 -5.99 -2.49 4.84
CA ALA A 367 -5.37 -1.27 4.36
C ALA A 367 -5.70 -0.08 5.26
N TRP A 368 -4.68 0.72 5.55
CA TRP A 368 -4.84 1.99 6.25
C TRP A 368 -5.29 3.09 5.29
N GLY A 369 -6.36 3.79 5.67
CA GLY A 369 -6.94 4.95 5.02
C GLY A 369 -6.72 6.23 5.83
N PRO A 370 -6.91 7.39 5.19
CA PRO A 370 -6.61 8.69 5.80
C PRO A 370 -7.35 8.89 7.13
N PRO A 371 -6.78 9.68 8.06
CA PRO A 371 -7.47 10.02 9.29
C PRO A 371 -8.78 10.74 8.98
N SER A 372 -9.85 10.39 9.66
CA SER A 372 -11.13 11.07 9.48
C SER A 372 -10.98 12.57 9.77
N GLN A 373 -11.52 13.42 8.89
CA GLN A 373 -11.50 14.87 9.08
C GLN A 373 -12.37 15.34 10.26
N MET A 374 -13.31 14.50 10.71
CA MET A 374 -14.18 14.80 11.83
C MET A 374 -13.44 14.70 13.16
N GLN A 375 -13.49 15.77 13.95
CA GLN A 375 -13.08 15.72 15.36
C GLN A 375 -14.20 15.06 16.17
N GLY A 376 -14.20 13.73 16.20
CA GLY A 376 -15.14 12.94 16.98
C GLY A 376 -14.96 13.13 18.49
N ARG A 377 -15.93 12.65 19.28
CA ARG A 377 -15.89 12.63 20.76
C ARG A 377 -14.63 11.93 21.31
N ASN A 378 -14.02 11.06 20.51
CA ASN A 378 -12.89 10.21 20.84
C ASN A 378 -11.51 10.82 20.43
N GLY A 379 -11.47 12.14 20.19
CA GLY A 379 -10.26 12.86 19.81
C GLY A 379 -9.93 12.72 18.32
N PRO A 380 -8.77 13.22 17.88
CA PRO A 380 -8.39 13.17 16.47
C PRO A 380 -8.18 11.71 16.03
N SER A 381 -8.68 11.38 14.83
CA SER A 381 -8.38 10.12 14.16
C SER A 381 -6.89 9.97 13.93
N LYS A 382 -6.40 8.75 14.09
CA LYS A 382 -5.03 8.35 13.75
C LYS A 382 -4.96 7.60 12.43
N GLY A 383 -6.05 7.51 11.69
CA GLY A 383 -6.17 6.73 10.46
C GLY A 383 -7.42 5.87 10.48
N MET A 384 -8.02 5.66 9.32
CA MET A 384 -9.02 4.63 9.13
C MET A 384 -8.34 3.30 8.82
N VAL A 385 -8.96 2.19 9.22
CA VAL A 385 -8.52 0.84 8.85
C VAL A 385 -9.65 0.17 8.09
N CYS A 386 -9.37 -0.33 6.90
CA CYS A 386 -10.29 -1.14 6.13
C CYS A 386 -9.85 -2.60 6.18
N THR A 387 -10.78 -3.53 6.38
CA THR A 387 -10.55 -4.98 6.36
C THR A 387 -11.54 -5.65 5.42
N GLY A 388 -11.10 -6.71 4.73
CA GLY A 388 -11.95 -7.52 3.86
C GLY A 388 -11.76 -9.01 4.14
N GLY A 389 -12.84 -9.80 4.08
CA GLY A 389 -12.80 -11.22 4.44
C GLY A 389 -13.71 -12.14 3.62
N ASP A 390 -13.71 -13.42 4.01
CA ASP A 390 -14.47 -14.52 3.40
C ASP A 390 -15.98 -14.40 3.58
N ASP A 391 -16.41 -13.62 4.56
CA ASP A 391 -17.81 -13.27 4.83
C ASP A 391 -18.40 -12.28 3.82
N ALA A 392 -17.66 -11.98 2.74
CA ALA A 392 -18.00 -10.99 1.74
C ALA A 392 -18.21 -9.58 2.34
N GLN A 393 -17.67 -9.31 3.52
CA GLN A 393 -17.74 -8.00 4.16
C GLN A 393 -16.46 -7.22 3.90
N CYS A 394 -16.64 -5.91 3.74
CA CYS A 394 -15.60 -4.90 3.83
C CYS A 394 -15.97 -3.95 4.98
N LEU A 395 -15.17 -3.96 6.04
CA LEU A 395 -15.42 -3.22 7.27
C LEU A 395 -14.40 -2.09 7.41
N VAL A 396 -14.87 -0.88 7.75
CA VAL A 396 -14.00 0.27 8.01
C VAL A 396 -14.10 0.63 9.48
N TYR A 397 -12.96 0.85 10.13
CA TYR A 397 -12.83 1.26 11.53
C TYR A 397 -12.13 2.62 11.60
N ASP A 398 -12.56 3.49 12.51
CA ASP A 398 -11.85 4.74 12.79
C ASP A 398 -10.96 4.61 14.04
N MET A 399 -9.65 4.73 13.84
CA MET A 399 -8.66 4.62 14.93
C MET A 399 -8.51 5.95 15.67
N ALA A 400 -9.52 6.30 16.46
CA ALA A 400 -9.48 7.52 17.27
C ALA A 400 -8.40 7.47 18.37
N SER A 401 -7.76 8.62 18.63
CA SER A 401 -6.67 8.73 19.59
C SER A 401 -7.03 8.30 21.02
N THR A 402 -8.25 8.55 21.51
CA THR A 402 -8.65 8.07 22.86
C THR A 402 -8.80 6.57 22.91
N THR A 403 -9.21 5.94 21.80
CA THR A 403 -9.34 4.50 21.72
C THR A 403 -7.98 3.85 21.84
N LEU A 404 -7.02 4.27 21.01
CA LEU A 404 -5.66 3.75 21.03
C LEU A 404 -4.98 3.94 22.40
N ARG A 405 -5.18 5.09 23.05
CA ARG A 405 -4.66 5.33 24.41
C ARG A 405 -5.30 4.42 25.46
N SER A 406 -6.61 4.25 25.42
CA SER A 406 -7.32 3.40 26.38
C SER A 406 -6.93 1.93 26.21
N ALA A 407 -6.86 1.48 24.96
CA ALA A 407 -6.50 0.12 24.59
C ALA A 407 -5.03 -0.18 24.98
N SER A 408 -4.11 0.76 24.71
CA SER A 408 -2.71 0.68 25.19
C SER A 408 -2.59 0.59 26.72
N ALA A 409 -3.42 1.35 27.45
CA ALA A 409 -3.43 1.31 28.91
C ALA A 409 -4.00 -0.01 29.47
N GLN A 410 -4.99 -0.60 28.80
CA GLN A 410 -5.56 -1.90 29.15
C GLN A 410 -4.58 -3.05 28.84
N GLY A 411 -3.91 -3.03 27.69
CA GLY A 411 -2.87 -4.00 27.34
C GLY A 411 -1.71 -4.03 28.35
N ARG A 412 -1.28 -2.86 28.85
CA ARG A 412 -0.29 -2.77 29.95
C ARG A 412 -0.78 -3.34 31.29
N ARG A 413 -2.08 -3.28 31.58
CA ARG A 413 -2.66 -3.82 32.82
C ARG A 413 -2.79 -5.34 32.78
N SER A 414 -3.14 -5.91 31.63
CA SER A 414 -3.20 -7.38 31.42
C SER A 414 -1.85 -8.05 31.72
N ARG A 415 -0.75 -7.36 31.40
CA ARG A 415 0.63 -7.81 31.68
C ARG A 415 1.00 -7.96 33.16
N ASN A 416 0.31 -7.26 34.07
CA ASN A 416 0.74 -7.12 35.48
C ASN A 416 -0.24 -7.70 36.52
N GLY A 417 -1.25 -8.48 36.13
CA GLY A 417 -2.15 -9.07 37.13
C GLY A 417 -3.01 -10.22 36.62
N HIS A 418 -3.09 -11.27 37.45
CA HIS A 418 -4.27 -12.14 37.56
C HIS A 418 -5.49 -11.31 38.05
N GLY A 419 -5.89 -10.30 37.29
CA GLY A 419 -7.04 -9.46 37.56
C GLY A 419 -8.22 -9.98 36.75
N GLY A 420 -9.29 -10.37 37.46
CA GLY A 420 -10.47 -11.01 36.86
C GLY A 420 -11.07 -10.24 35.68
N SER A 421 -11.74 -11.00 34.82
CA SER A 421 -12.61 -10.48 33.76
C SER A 421 -13.40 -9.26 34.23
N PRO A 422 -13.57 -8.22 33.38
CA PRO A 422 -14.31 -7.04 33.77
C PRO A 422 -15.69 -7.45 34.28
N ALA A 423 -16.05 -6.94 35.47
CA ALA A 423 -17.29 -7.27 36.14
C ALA A 423 -18.49 -7.10 35.21
N ALA A 424 -19.31 -8.15 35.11
CA ALA A 424 -20.62 -8.11 34.47
C ALA A 424 -21.49 -7.07 35.20
N GLY A 425 -21.64 -5.86 34.63
CA GLY A 425 -22.46 -4.81 35.24
C GLY A 425 -22.04 -3.36 34.99
N ALA A 426 -20.98 -3.07 34.22
CA ALA A 426 -20.75 -1.71 33.75
C ALA A 426 -21.82 -1.31 32.72
N PRO A 427 -22.45 -0.12 32.82
CA PRO A 427 -23.52 0.26 31.91
C PRO A 427 -23.02 0.33 30.47
N ASP A 428 -23.85 -0.16 29.55
CA ASP A 428 -23.67 -0.37 28.10
C ASP A 428 -23.33 0.91 27.28
N ALA A 429 -22.96 2.01 27.93
CA ALA A 429 -22.89 3.34 27.33
C ALA A 429 -21.52 3.75 26.78
N LEU A 430 -20.48 2.90 26.86
CA LEU A 430 -19.12 3.25 26.43
C LEU A 430 -18.32 2.10 25.77
N ARG A 431 -18.99 1.16 25.08
CA ARG A 431 -18.32 0.25 24.12
C ARG A 431 -18.23 0.84 22.70
N ILE A 432 -18.04 2.15 22.60
CA ILE A 432 -17.86 2.84 21.31
C ILE A 432 -16.41 3.30 21.24
N GLY A 433 -15.53 2.38 20.89
CA GLY A 433 -14.11 2.64 20.73
C GLY A 433 -13.49 1.59 19.84
N ALA A 434 -13.27 1.92 18.56
CA ALA A 434 -12.54 1.21 17.49
C ALA A 434 -12.75 -0.30 17.26
N GLU A 435 -13.41 -1.04 18.15
CA GLU A 435 -13.79 -2.45 17.95
C GLU A 435 -15.05 -2.57 17.09
N VAL A 436 -15.84 -1.50 16.99
CA VAL A 436 -17.05 -1.46 16.17
C VAL A 436 -16.71 -0.75 14.86
N PRO A 437 -17.02 -1.34 13.69
CA PRO A 437 -16.82 -0.67 12.43
C PRO A 437 -17.64 0.63 12.37
N VAL A 438 -17.15 1.61 11.63
CA VAL A 438 -17.86 2.85 11.30
C VAL A 438 -18.51 2.80 9.92
N LEU A 439 -18.15 1.84 9.07
CA LEU A 439 -18.82 1.53 7.80
C LEU A 439 -18.73 0.03 7.52
N ALA A 440 -19.73 -0.48 6.80
CA ALA A 440 -19.73 -1.84 6.28
C ALA A 440 -20.24 -1.86 4.83
N TYR A 441 -19.63 -2.69 4.00
CA TYR A 441 -20.05 -2.97 2.63
C TYR A 441 -20.11 -4.48 2.38
N THR A 442 -21.24 -4.96 1.88
CA THR A 442 -21.43 -6.36 1.47
C THR A 442 -21.14 -6.53 -0.02
N ALA A 443 -20.09 -7.28 -0.33
CA ALA A 443 -19.70 -7.66 -1.68
C ALA A 443 -20.48 -8.90 -2.16
N PRO A 444 -20.50 -9.21 -3.47
CA PRO A 444 -21.16 -10.40 -4.00
C PRO A 444 -20.42 -11.72 -3.68
N SER A 445 -19.15 -11.66 -3.28
CA SER A 445 -18.33 -12.80 -2.87
C SER A 445 -17.26 -12.35 -1.87
N MET A 446 -16.41 -13.28 -1.41
CA MET A 446 -15.26 -12.98 -0.54
C MET A 446 -14.46 -11.79 -1.07
N VAL A 447 -14.04 -10.92 -0.15
CA VAL A 447 -13.23 -9.73 -0.46
C VAL A 447 -11.76 -10.14 -0.37
N ASN A 448 -11.08 -10.20 -1.52
CA ASN A 448 -9.70 -10.67 -1.61
C ASN A 448 -8.69 -9.57 -1.25
N ASN A 449 -8.99 -8.33 -1.60
CA ASN A 449 -8.08 -7.21 -1.40
C ASN A 449 -8.82 -5.89 -1.26
N VAL A 450 -8.24 -4.96 -0.52
CA VAL A 450 -8.74 -3.61 -0.27
C VAL A 450 -7.59 -2.60 -0.34
N THR A 451 -7.82 -1.40 -0.86
CA THR A 451 -6.78 -0.36 -0.94
C THR A 451 -7.37 1.05 -1.01
N TRP A 452 -6.71 1.99 -0.34
CA TRP A 452 -7.14 3.38 -0.26
C TRP A 452 -6.42 4.24 -1.29
N LEU A 453 -7.18 5.13 -1.93
CA LEU A 453 -6.62 6.21 -2.72
C LEU A 453 -6.00 7.20 -1.74
N ARG A 454 -4.67 7.29 -1.76
CA ARG A 454 -3.93 8.27 -0.95
C ARG A 454 -3.94 9.60 -1.68
N SER A 455 -4.97 10.41 -1.46
CA SER A 455 -4.96 11.79 -1.92
C SER A 455 -3.79 12.52 -1.26
N PRO A 456 -2.93 13.24 -2.00
CA PRO A 456 -1.92 14.11 -1.41
C PRO A 456 -2.66 15.22 -0.66
N LEU A 457 -2.80 15.06 0.66
CA LEU A 457 -3.59 15.94 1.51
C LEU A 457 -3.20 17.40 1.29
N SER A 458 -4.16 18.19 0.80
CA SER A 458 -4.17 19.63 1.00
C SER A 458 -4.20 19.89 2.50
N SER A 459 -3.12 20.43 3.04
CA SER A 459 -3.11 21.03 4.37
C SER A 459 -4.21 22.11 4.43
N ARG A 460 -5.31 21.86 5.14
CA ARG A 460 -6.32 22.90 5.43
C ARG A 460 -6.57 23.03 6.92
N ARG A 461 -6.55 24.30 7.34
CA ARG A 461 -6.89 24.76 8.70
C ARG A 461 -8.35 24.43 9.01
N THR A 462 -8.55 23.83 10.17
CA THR A 462 -9.86 23.54 10.77
C THR A 462 -10.61 24.83 11.12
N THR A 463 -11.84 24.99 10.65
CA THR A 463 -12.79 25.97 11.21
C THR A 463 -13.74 25.26 12.17
N HIS A 464 -13.93 25.82 13.37
CA HIS A 464 -14.77 25.25 14.41
C HIS A 464 -16.26 25.41 14.09
N GLY A 465 -16.96 24.30 13.86
CA GLY A 465 -18.43 24.23 13.80
C GLY A 465 -19.01 23.52 15.03
N LYS A 466 -20.11 24.05 15.58
CA LYS A 466 -20.76 23.54 16.80
C LYS A 466 -21.54 22.24 16.53
N HIS A 467 -21.48 21.36 17.53
CA HIS A 467 -22.06 20.01 17.60
C HIS A 467 -23.53 19.89 17.16
N HIS A 468 -23.81 18.88 16.32
CA HIS A 468 -25.10 18.20 16.26
C HIS A 468 -24.99 16.77 16.79
N SER A 469 -26.04 16.33 17.49
CA SER A 469 -26.16 15.04 18.18
C SER A 469 -26.22 13.86 17.20
N PHE A 470 -25.22 12.98 17.25
CA PHE A 470 -25.05 11.84 16.32
C PHE A 470 -25.05 10.49 17.04
N TYR A 471 -26.09 10.20 17.83
CA TYR A 471 -26.34 8.85 18.34
C TYR A 471 -27.70 8.35 17.87
N ARG A 472 -27.71 7.79 16.67
CA ARG A 472 -28.72 6.81 16.24
C ARG A 472 -28.13 6.03 15.07
N ASN A 473 -27.95 4.72 15.27
CA ASN A 473 -27.36 3.72 14.36
C ASN A 473 -25.83 3.65 14.47
N LEU A 474 -25.33 2.59 15.10
CA LEU A 474 -23.90 2.37 15.37
C LEU A 474 -23.11 1.91 14.15
N LEU A 475 -23.76 1.71 13.00
CA LEU A 475 -23.16 1.27 11.74
C LEU A 475 -24.00 1.87 10.59
N PRO A 476 -23.49 2.85 9.85
CA PRO A 476 -24.03 3.22 8.55
C PRO A 476 -23.74 2.12 7.52
N GLU A 477 -24.76 1.68 6.78
CA GLU A 477 -24.53 1.13 5.45
C GLU A 477 -24.03 2.25 4.54
N TRP A 478 -23.20 1.91 3.55
CA TRP A 478 -22.49 2.88 2.69
C TRP A 478 -23.39 3.94 2.00
N SER A 479 -24.71 3.71 1.94
CA SER A 479 -25.70 4.65 1.43
C SER A 479 -25.84 5.93 2.27
N ASP A 480 -25.68 5.83 3.59
CA ASP A 480 -26.00 6.94 4.50
C ASP A 480 -24.82 7.91 4.63
N TYR A 481 -23.60 7.38 4.53
CA TYR A 481 -22.38 8.20 4.54
C TYR A 481 -22.17 8.95 3.20
N THR A 482 -22.66 8.38 2.10
CA THR A 482 -22.56 8.97 0.75
C THR A 482 -23.70 9.92 0.38
N SER A 483 -24.67 10.13 1.28
CA SER A 483 -25.70 11.15 1.12
C SER A 483 -25.06 12.55 1.09
N PRO A 484 -25.55 13.51 0.28
CA PRO A 484 -24.92 14.83 0.15
C PRO A 484 -25.02 15.60 1.47
N ALA A 485 -24.05 15.41 2.36
CA ALA A 485 -23.82 16.28 3.49
C ALA A 485 -23.48 17.67 2.93
N ALA A 486 -24.20 18.66 3.45
CA ALA A 486 -24.14 20.09 3.17
C ALA A 486 -22.97 20.58 2.28
N GLN A 487 -23.34 21.21 1.16
CA GLN A 487 -22.51 22.06 0.31
C GLN A 487 -21.39 22.76 1.10
N GLY A 488 -20.17 22.21 1.00
CA GLY A 488 -19.00 22.82 1.60
C GLY A 488 -17.94 21.84 2.09
N THR A 489 -17.37 21.03 1.19
CA THR A 489 -15.91 20.73 1.06
C THR A 489 -15.71 19.53 0.13
N GLY A 490 -15.24 19.79 -1.09
CA GLY A 490 -15.13 18.82 -2.20
C GLY A 490 -13.91 17.89 -2.18
N ASN A 491 -13.58 17.25 -1.06
CA ASN A 491 -12.58 16.16 -1.07
C ASN A 491 -13.17 14.96 -0.33
N ALA A 492 -13.56 13.93 -1.08
CA ALA A 492 -13.90 12.62 -0.54
C ALA A 492 -12.75 11.65 -0.75
N ASP A 493 -12.60 10.73 0.17
CA ASP A 493 -11.60 9.67 0.06
C ASP A 493 -12.19 8.53 -0.77
N TRP A 494 -11.32 7.70 -1.36
CA TRP A 494 -11.77 6.57 -2.17
C TRP A 494 -11.13 5.27 -1.69
N LEU A 495 -11.96 4.24 -1.62
CA LEU A 495 -11.58 2.88 -1.27
C LEU A 495 -11.88 1.98 -2.47
N ALA A 496 -10.91 1.18 -2.91
CA ALA A 496 -11.15 0.10 -3.84
C ALA A 496 -11.15 -1.25 -3.12
N LEU A 497 -12.02 -2.16 -3.55
CA LEU A 497 -12.02 -3.56 -3.12
C LEU A 497 -12.25 -4.48 -4.32
N CYS A 498 -11.72 -5.70 -4.26
CA CYS A 498 -11.99 -6.73 -5.26
C CYS A 498 -12.62 -7.97 -4.64
N ALA A 499 -13.64 -8.49 -5.32
CA ALA A 499 -14.38 -9.68 -4.93
C ALA A 499 -14.72 -10.50 -6.18
N GLY A 500 -14.09 -11.67 -6.33
CA GLY A 500 -14.20 -12.47 -7.55
C GLY A 500 -13.69 -11.68 -8.76
N ARG A 501 -14.57 -11.39 -9.72
CA ARG A 501 -14.26 -10.61 -10.93
C ARG A 501 -14.58 -9.12 -10.81
N ALA A 502 -15.29 -8.72 -9.76
CA ALA A 502 -15.74 -7.36 -9.57
C ALA A 502 -14.68 -6.55 -8.81
N VAL A 503 -14.36 -5.37 -9.33
CA VAL A 503 -13.64 -4.31 -8.63
C VAL A 503 -14.62 -3.18 -8.35
N LYS A 504 -14.74 -2.79 -7.08
CA LYS A 504 -15.62 -1.70 -6.66
C LYS A 504 -14.81 -0.57 -6.06
N MET A 505 -15.07 0.64 -6.56
CA MET A 505 -14.50 1.88 -6.05
C MET A 505 -15.60 2.62 -5.30
N LEU A 506 -15.43 2.71 -4.00
CA LEU A 506 -16.36 3.28 -3.05
C LEU A 506 -15.83 4.63 -2.59
N ARG A 507 -16.69 5.63 -2.60
CA ARG A 507 -16.40 6.93 -2.01
C ARG A 507 -16.61 6.86 -0.50
N VAL A 508 -15.63 7.30 0.29
CA VAL A 508 -15.61 7.31 1.76
C VAL A 508 -15.54 8.73 2.29
#